data_AF-A0A946B0H2-F1
#
_entry.id   AF-A0A946B0H2-F1
#
_cell.length_a   1.000
_cell.length_b   1.000
_cell.length_c   1.000
_cell.angle_alpha   90.00
_cell.angle_beta   90.00
_cell.angle_gamma   90.00
#
_symmetry.space_group_name_H-M   'P 1'
#
loop_
_entity.id
_entity.type
_entity.pdbx_description
1 polymer ?
#
loop_
_entity_poly.entity_id
_entity_poly.type
_entity_poly.pdbx_seq_one_letter_code
_entity_poly.pdbx_strand_id
1 'polypeptide(L)'
;MFRNRWIALCLPFFFISLAVNLNASMTDEQIEKHIALKLKRNDRILKFNEKSIGNEGAKFLATSPQLKSVETLVIYKGGIRDEGIRALADSRNLVQLTALYLENNHITDQGVKTIASSETFKNLRVLNLYRNKITDKGAQEIAESETLSNLIEVNLNFNLIGDEGAISLATSSSLSQLKIIGLAYNQLSRNGSEVLKKFNILQDINNFKKSKRINQIGELIHGDLGVEVLVEFSHASKLSDLDLRDSNLTDKSAIAIANSESFKGLFSMNLSGNRITDIGAKALAGSKNFGQLKILNLNFNVIGDLGARAIAKSIHLTNLKSLKLGQNRVGEIGAKALKSSDTLVNLTHPIFGFY
;
A
#
# COMPACT_ATOMS: atom_id res chain seq x y z
N MET A 1 28.21 46.33 -59.53
CA MET A 1 29.41 45.76 -58.92
C MET A 1 28.94 44.75 -57.86
N PHE A 2 29.08 43.45 -58.20
CA PHE A 2 28.87 42.20 -57.42
C PHE A 2 27.50 41.90 -56.75
N ARG A 3 26.88 40.71 -56.86
CA ARG A 3 26.94 39.58 -57.83
C ARG A 3 25.76 38.61 -57.54
N ASN A 4 25.00 38.30 -58.59
CA ASN A 4 24.28 37.06 -58.98
C ASN A 4 23.34 36.35 -57.98
N ARG A 5 22.00 36.35 -58.17
CA ARG A 5 21.16 35.62 -59.16
C ARG A 5 21.31 34.09 -59.12
N TRP A 6 20.29 33.47 -58.53
CA TRP A 6 19.88 32.06 -58.66
C TRP A 6 19.66 31.67 -60.13
N ILE A 7 20.04 30.45 -60.50
CA ILE A 7 19.26 29.51 -61.34
C ILE A 7 19.75 28.09 -61.01
N ALA A 8 18.79 27.21 -60.79
CA ALA A 8 18.94 25.81 -60.46
C ALA A 8 19.42 24.97 -61.66
N LEU A 9 20.17 23.91 -61.36
CA LEU A 9 20.38 22.78 -62.25
C LEU A 9 20.25 21.50 -61.43
N CYS A 10 19.17 20.77 -61.71
CA CYS A 10 18.81 19.49 -61.11
C CYS A 10 19.77 18.38 -61.58
N LEU A 11 20.26 17.56 -60.65
CA LEU A 11 20.75 16.21 -60.91
C LEU A 11 20.14 15.27 -59.85
N PRO A 12 19.59 14.11 -60.25
CA PRO A 12 18.92 13.20 -59.32
C PRO A 12 19.98 12.35 -58.61
N PHE A 13 20.29 12.69 -57.36
CA PHE A 13 20.95 11.73 -56.49
C PHE A 13 19.88 10.73 -56.01
N PHE A 14 19.99 9.50 -56.52
CA PHE A 14 19.35 8.32 -55.96
C PHE A 14 19.81 8.15 -54.51
N PHE A 15 19.09 8.76 -53.57
CA PHE A 15 19.12 8.32 -52.20
C PHE A 15 18.33 7.02 -52.13
N ILE A 16 19.04 5.89 -52.17
CA ILE A 16 18.53 4.66 -51.58
C ILE A 16 18.33 4.99 -50.10
N SER A 17 17.09 5.32 -49.75
CA SER A 17 16.62 5.37 -48.39
C SER A 17 16.76 3.95 -47.84
N LEU A 18 17.92 3.64 -47.26
CA LEU A 18 18.03 2.59 -46.26
C LEU A 18 17.23 3.10 -45.06
N ALA A 19 15.92 2.91 -45.11
CA ALA A 19 15.08 2.98 -43.94
C ALA A 19 15.57 1.87 -43.01
N VAL A 20 16.54 2.17 -42.15
CA VAL A 20 16.84 1.35 -41.00
C VAL A 20 15.54 1.30 -40.22
N ASN A 21 14.86 0.17 -40.33
CA ASN A 21 13.59 -0.06 -39.70
C ASN A 21 13.83 -0.08 -38.19
N LEU A 22 13.72 1.09 -37.55
CA LEU A 22 13.84 1.29 -36.10
C LEU A 22 12.79 0.50 -35.30
N ASN A 23 11.89 -0.21 -35.99
CA ASN A 23 10.86 -1.10 -35.45
C ASN A 23 11.09 -2.59 -35.75
N ALA A 24 12.20 -3.00 -36.35
CA ALA A 24 12.47 -4.42 -36.58
C ALA A 24 12.75 -5.14 -35.25
N SER A 25 11.96 -6.17 -34.94
CA SER A 25 12.21 -7.03 -33.79
C SER A 25 13.55 -7.76 -33.93
N MET A 26 14.19 -8.07 -32.81
CA MET A 26 15.42 -8.86 -32.81
C MET A 26 15.20 -10.23 -33.45
N THR A 27 16.18 -10.69 -34.22
CA THR A 27 16.21 -12.08 -34.71
C THR A 27 16.65 -13.04 -33.61
N ASP A 28 16.35 -14.33 -33.76
CA ASP A 28 16.75 -15.37 -32.82
C ASP A 28 18.27 -15.39 -32.56
N GLU A 29 19.08 -15.22 -33.62
CA GLU A 29 20.54 -15.13 -33.49
C GLU A 29 20.97 -13.91 -32.66
N GLN A 30 20.31 -12.77 -32.84
CA GLN A 30 20.58 -11.57 -32.04
C GLN A 30 20.19 -11.76 -30.58
N ILE A 31 19.09 -12.48 -30.31
CA ILE A 31 18.63 -12.81 -28.97
C ILE A 31 19.63 -13.75 -28.30
N GLU A 32 20.02 -14.85 -28.95
CA GLU A 32 20.97 -15.83 -28.40
C GLU A 32 22.33 -15.19 -28.10
N LYS A 33 22.84 -14.36 -29.02
CA LYS A 33 24.07 -13.60 -28.81
C LYS A 33 23.94 -12.64 -27.63
N HIS A 34 22.80 -11.98 -27.46
CA HIS A 34 22.56 -11.08 -26.33
C HIS A 34 22.50 -11.83 -25.00
N ILE A 35 21.81 -12.98 -24.95
CA ILE A 35 21.76 -13.87 -23.77
C ILE A 35 23.18 -14.25 -23.36
N ALA A 36 23.96 -14.84 -24.28
CA ALA A 36 25.32 -15.29 -23.99
C ALA A 36 26.22 -14.14 -23.48
N LEU A 37 26.10 -12.95 -24.07
CA LEU A 37 26.88 -11.78 -23.67
C LEU A 37 26.49 -11.23 -22.29
N LYS A 38 25.19 -11.20 -21.95
CA LYS A 38 24.72 -10.65 -20.67
C LYS A 38 24.93 -11.63 -19.52
N LEU A 39 24.61 -12.91 -19.74
CA LEU A 39 24.74 -13.94 -18.70
C LEU A 39 26.20 -14.26 -18.39
N LYS A 40 27.14 -14.05 -19.32
CA LYS A 40 28.58 -14.09 -19.01
C LYS A 40 29.00 -13.06 -17.96
N ARG A 41 28.31 -11.92 -17.86
CA ARG A 41 28.62 -10.85 -16.89
C ARG A 41 27.86 -11.04 -15.58
N ASN A 42 26.62 -11.49 -15.67
CA ASN A 42 25.75 -11.77 -14.53
C ASN A 42 24.72 -12.81 -14.97
N ASP A 43 24.92 -14.04 -14.51
CA ASP A 43 24.12 -15.21 -14.86
C ASP A 43 22.73 -15.23 -14.21
N ARG A 44 22.45 -14.27 -13.31
CA ARG A 44 21.17 -14.14 -12.60
C ARG A 44 20.26 -13.06 -13.17
N ILE A 45 20.78 -12.12 -13.96
CA ILE A 45 20.02 -10.95 -14.43
C ILE A 45 20.10 -10.84 -15.94
N LEU A 46 18.95 -10.95 -16.60
CA LEU A 46 18.82 -10.72 -18.04
C LEU A 46 17.93 -9.52 -18.32
N LYS A 47 18.43 -8.59 -19.13
CA LYS A 47 17.70 -7.36 -19.49
C LYS A 47 17.64 -7.15 -21.00
N PHE A 48 16.43 -6.92 -21.50
CA PHE A 48 16.12 -6.45 -22.84
C PHE A 48 15.52 -5.05 -22.73
N ASN A 49 16.33 -4.03 -22.98
CA ASN A 49 15.91 -2.64 -22.96
C ASN A 49 15.84 -2.12 -24.41
N GLU A 50 14.72 -1.46 -24.75
CA GLU A 50 14.55 -0.62 -25.95
C GLU A 50 14.54 -1.32 -27.31
N LYS A 51 14.90 -2.60 -27.39
CA LYS A 51 14.76 -3.41 -28.59
C LYS A 51 13.54 -4.31 -28.47
N SER A 52 12.61 -4.15 -29.41
CA SER A 52 11.48 -5.07 -29.56
C SER A 52 12.02 -6.48 -29.79
N ILE A 53 11.59 -7.45 -29.01
CA ILE A 53 11.81 -8.87 -29.30
C ILE A 53 10.56 -9.50 -29.92
N GLY A 54 9.39 -8.87 -29.74
CA GLY A 54 8.11 -9.40 -30.18
C GLY A 54 7.71 -10.69 -29.46
N ASN A 55 6.52 -11.18 -29.79
CA ASN A 55 6.01 -12.46 -29.28
C ASN A 55 6.87 -13.65 -29.76
N GLU A 56 7.36 -13.64 -31.00
CA GLU A 56 8.24 -14.71 -31.52
C GLU A 56 9.60 -14.73 -30.83
N GLY A 57 10.23 -13.58 -30.60
CA GLY A 57 11.48 -13.52 -29.83
C GLY A 57 11.30 -13.95 -28.38
N ALA A 58 10.15 -13.68 -27.76
CA ALA A 58 9.82 -14.19 -26.42
C ALA A 58 9.66 -15.73 -26.41
N LYS A 59 9.07 -16.31 -27.46
CA LYS A 59 9.01 -17.77 -27.63
C LYS A 59 10.39 -18.37 -27.77
N PHE A 60 11.24 -17.79 -28.62
CA PHE A 60 12.62 -18.23 -28.76
C PHE A 60 13.37 -18.13 -27.42
N LEU A 61 13.28 -16.98 -26.75
CA LEU A 61 13.88 -16.74 -25.44
C LEU A 61 13.47 -17.83 -24.42
N ALA A 62 12.18 -18.18 -24.36
CA ALA A 62 11.66 -19.22 -23.46
C ALA A 62 12.32 -20.60 -23.65
N THR A 63 12.87 -20.90 -24.84
CA THR A 63 13.53 -22.18 -25.12
C THR A 63 15.00 -22.23 -24.68
N SER A 64 15.63 -21.08 -24.40
CA SER A 64 17.07 -21.01 -24.15
C SER A 64 17.45 -21.68 -22.82
N PRO A 65 18.31 -22.72 -22.83
CA PRO A 65 18.72 -23.45 -21.62
C PRO A 65 19.62 -22.61 -20.70
N GLN A 66 20.17 -21.50 -21.20
CA GLN A 66 21.00 -20.58 -20.43
C GLN A 66 20.19 -19.82 -19.36
N LEU A 67 18.86 -19.81 -19.44
CA LEU A 67 18.01 -19.06 -18.51
C LEU A 67 17.79 -19.75 -17.16
N LYS A 68 18.26 -21.00 -16.98
CA LYS A 68 18.03 -21.80 -15.77
C LYS A 68 18.54 -21.17 -14.47
N SER A 69 19.53 -20.27 -14.55
CA SER A 69 20.09 -19.53 -13.41
C SER A 69 19.49 -18.13 -13.24
N VAL A 70 18.66 -17.66 -14.19
CA VAL A 70 18.14 -16.30 -14.19
C VAL A 70 17.10 -16.13 -13.09
N GLU A 71 17.39 -15.22 -12.17
CA GLU A 71 16.51 -14.84 -11.06
C GLU A 71 15.71 -13.57 -11.40
N THR A 72 16.24 -12.71 -12.28
CA THR A 72 15.60 -11.46 -12.70
C THR A 72 15.57 -11.33 -14.22
N LEU A 73 14.35 -11.24 -14.77
CA LEU A 73 14.12 -10.96 -16.18
C LEU A 73 13.48 -9.59 -16.35
N VAL A 74 14.10 -8.74 -17.16
CA VAL A 74 13.59 -7.42 -17.54
C VAL A 74 13.38 -7.38 -19.05
N ILE A 75 12.15 -7.10 -19.47
CA ILE A 75 11.78 -6.87 -20.86
C ILE A 75 11.01 -5.55 -20.91
N TYR A 76 11.71 -4.46 -21.18
CA TYR A 76 11.10 -3.13 -21.31
C TYR A 76 10.76 -2.83 -22.76
N LYS A 77 9.49 -2.51 -23.05
CA LYS A 77 9.05 -2.13 -24.39
C LYS A 77 9.41 -3.18 -25.45
N GLY A 78 9.31 -4.47 -25.08
CA GLY A 78 9.69 -5.60 -25.92
C GLY A 78 8.60 -6.04 -26.90
N GLY A 79 7.36 -5.58 -26.72
CA GLY A 79 6.25 -5.91 -27.60
C GLY A 79 5.82 -7.38 -27.56
N ILE A 80 6.05 -8.06 -26.42
CA ILE A 80 5.86 -9.52 -26.31
C ILE A 80 4.39 -9.95 -26.28
N ARG A 81 3.47 -9.05 -25.85
CA ARG A 81 2.02 -9.29 -25.77
C ARG A 81 1.69 -10.54 -24.94
N ASP A 82 0.43 -10.96 -24.95
CA ASP A 82 -0.04 -12.11 -24.16
C ASP A 82 0.54 -13.44 -24.69
N GLU A 83 0.77 -13.54 -26.01
CA GLU A 83 1.35 -14.74 -26.61
C GLU A 83 2.80 -14.99 -26.17
N GLY A 84 3.61 -13.93 -26.06
CA GLY A 84 4.97 -14.03 -25.55
C GLY A 84 4.99 -14.37 -24.06
N ILE A 85 4.06 -13.79 -23.27
CA ILE A 85 3.90 -14.14 -21.85
C ILE A 85 3.58 -15.61 -21.66
N ARG A 86 2.67 -16.18 -22.46
CA ARG A 86 2.38 -17.61 -22.43
C ARG A 86 3.62 -18.45 -22.67
N ALA A 87 4.44 -18.10 -23.66
CA ALA A 87 5.68 -18.84 -23.91
C ALA A 87 6.67 -18.76 -22.73
N LEU A 88 6.82 -17.58 -22.11
CA LEU A 88 7.66 -17.42 -20.92
C LEU A 88 7.11 -18.19 -19.72
N ALA A 89 5.79 -18.19 -19.53
CA ALA A 89 5.09 -18.91 -18.46
C ALA A 89 5.20 -20.44 -18.61
N ASP A 90 5.27 -20.95 -19.84
CA ASP A 90 5.45 -22.37 -20.14
C ASP A 90 6.93 -22.81 -20.15
N SER A 91 7.86 -21.88 -19.93
CA SER A 91 9.30 -22.15 -20.01
C SER A 91 9.80 -23.00 -18.85
N ARG A 92 10.34 -24.18 -19.17
CA ARG A 92 11.07 -25.03 -18.20
C ARG A 92 12.43 -24.46 -17.79
N ASN A 93 12.87 -23.36 -18.40
CA ASN A 93 14.17 -22.75 -18.15
C ASN A 93 14.09 -21.52 -17.24
N LEU A 94 12.90 -20.97 -16.97
CA LEU A 94 12.72 -19.75 -16.15
C LEU A 94 12.28 -20.03 -14.70
N VAL A 95 12.48 -21.25 -14.23
CA VAL A 95 11.94 -21.74 -12.94
C VAL A 95 12.56 -21.09 -11.69
N GLN A 96 13.68 -20.36 -11.85
CA GLN A 96 14.35 -19.64 -10.76
C GLN A 96 13.96 -18.16 -10.68
N LEU A 97 13.04 -17.69 -11.52
CA LEU A 97 12.64 -16.28 -11.50
C LEU A 97 12.03 -15.90 -10.15
N THR A 98 12.57 -14.83 -9.58
CA THR A 98 12.05 -14.15 -8.40
C THR A 98 11.59 -12.73 -8.70
N ALA A 99 12.05 -12.14 -9.82
CA ALA A 99 11.64 -10.82 -10.25
C ALA A 99 11.40 -10.77 -11.76
N LEU A 100 10.21 -10.31 -12.14
CA LEU A 100 9.78 -10.21 -13.54
C LEU A 100 9.29 -8.80 -13.85
N TYR A 101 10.00 -8.12 -14.74
CA TYR A 101 9.74 -6.75 -15.16
C TYR A 101 9.34 -6.73 -16.63
N LEU A 102 8.10 -6.33 -16.88
CA LEU A 102 7.40 -6.45 -18.17
C LEU A 102 6.75 -5.13 -18.56
N GLU A 103 7.42 -4.02 -18.24
CA GLU A 103 6.83 -2.70 -18.43
C GLU A 103 6.65 -2.38 -19.93
N ASN A 104 5.48 -1.84 -20.28
CA ASN A 104 5.17 -1.39 -21.64
C ASN A 104 5.22 -2.48 -22.72
N ASN A 105 4.60 -3.64 -22.48
CA ASN A 105 4.59 -4.78 -23.42
C ASN A 105 3.26 -5.07 -24.09
N HIS A 106 2.26 -4.21 -23.91
CA HIS A 106 0.88 -4.40 -24.40
C HIS A 106 0.23 -5.68 -23.85
N ILE A 107 0.56 -6.04 -22.62
CA ILE A 107 -0.05 -7.17 -21.90
C ILE A 107 -1.48 -6.78 -21.49
N THR A 108 -2.42 -7.70 -21.65
CA THR A 108 -3.81 -7.54 -21.22
C THR A 108 -4.13 -8.48 -20.05
N ASP A 109 -5.37 -8.46 -19.58
CA ASP A 109 -5.85 -9.39 -18.55
C ASP A 109 -5.60 -10.86 -18.90
N GLN A 110 -5.59 -11.22 -20.19
CA GLN A 110 -5.31 -12.58 -20.63
C GLN A 110 -3.86 -13.01 -20.37
N GLY A 111 -2.89 -12.11 -20.60
CA GLY A 111 -1.50 -12.38 -20.26
C GLY A 111 -1.30 -12.43 -18.74
N VAL A 112 -1.98 -11.56 -18.00
CA VAL A 112 -1.95 -11.59 -16.52
C VAL A 112 -2.51 -12.90 -15.98
N LYS A 113 -3.64 -13.39 -16.51
CA LYS A 113 -4.18 -14.71 -16.18
C LYS A 113 -3.15 -15.83 -16.38
N THR A 114 -2.40 -15.79 -17.47
CA THR A 114 -1.33 -16.76 -17.73
C THR A 114 -0.16 -16.64 -16.75
N ILE A 115 0.17 -15.42 -16.30
CA ILE A 115 1.16 -15.24 -15.22
C ILE A 115 0.63 -15.83 -13.91
N ALA A 116 -0.63 -15.53 -13.57
CA ALA A 116 -1.29 -15.92 -12.33
C ALA A 116 -1.52 -17.43 -12.18
N SER A 117 -1.51 -18.21 -13.26
CA SER A 117 -1.65 -19.67 -13.21
C SER A 117 -0.36 -20.44 -13.48
N SER A 118 0.77 -19.74 -13.68
CA SER A 118 2.02 -20.37 -14.08
C SER A 118 2.81 -20.95 -12.91
N GLU A 119 3.08 -22.26 -12.97
CA GLU A 119 4.02 -22.94 -12.07
C GLU A 119 5.47 -22.48 -12.23
N THR A 120 5.84 -21.96 -13.40
CA THR A 120 7.18 -21.39 -13.66
C THR A 120 7.41 -20.15 -12.80
N PHE A 121 6.35 -19.38 -12.53
CA PHE A 121 6.41 -18.10 -11.83
C PHE A 121 6.05 -18.19 -10.33
N LYS A 122 5.90 -19.38 -9.77
CA LYS A 122 5.53 -19.57 -8.35
C LYS A 122 6.51 -18.98 -7.33
N ASN A 123 7.77 -18.75 -7.76
CA ASN A 123 8.83 -18.17 -6.95
C ASN A 123 8.90 -16.63 -7.07
N LEU A 124 8.02 -16.00 -7.86
CA LEU A 124 8.02 -14.56 -8.02
C LEU A 124 7.75 -13.84 -6.71
N ARG A 125 8.62 -12.87 -6.42
CA ARG A 125 8.53 -11.93 -5.30
C ARG A 125 8.23 -10.52 -5.81
N VAL A 126 8.64 -10.20 -7.03
CA VAL A 126 8.38 -8.90 -7.67
C VAL A 126 7.79 -9.13 -9.05
N LEU A 127 6.62 -8.54 -9.30
CA LEU A 127 5.98 -8.51 -10.60
C LEU A 127 5.71 -7.06 -11.01
N ASN A 128 6.41 -6.59 -12.03
CA ASN A 128 6.22 -5.25 -12.56
C ASN A 128 5.58 -5.30 -13.95
N LEU A 129 4.33 -4.81 -14.00
CA LEU A 129 3.47 -4.74 -15.18
C LEU A 129 3.11 -3.27 -15.50
N TYR A 130 3.97 -2.33 -15.10
CA TYR A 130 3.80 -0.90 -15.37
C TYR A 130 3.48 -0.63 -16.85
N ARG A 131 2.49 0.26 -17.09
CA ARG A 131 2.11 0.72 -18.43
C ARG A 131 1.74 -0.41 -19.38
N ASN A 132 0.77 -1.24 -19.00
CA ASN A 132 0.18 -2.25 -19.88
C ASN A 132 -1.30 -1.91 -20.11
N LYS A 133 -2.13 -2.89 -20.49
CA LYS A 133 -3.57 -2.73 -20.76
C LYS A 133 -4.40 -3.58 -19.80
N ILE A 134 -4.03 -3.54 -18.52
CA ILE A 134 -4.63 -4.37 -17.46
C ILE A 134 -5.82 -3.64 -16.85
N THR A 135 -6.91 -4.35 -16.63
CA THR A 135 -8.13 -3.85 -15.98
C THR A 135 -8.32 -4.51 -14.62
N ASP A 136 -9.45 -4.26 -13.96
CA ASP A 136 -9.84 -4.93 -12.72
C ASP A 136 -9.79 -6.45 -12.82
N LYS A 137 -10.11 -7.02 -13.99
CA LYS A 137 -10.07 -8.47 -14.21
C LYS A 137 -8.66 -9.05 -14.06
N GLY A 138 -7.64 -8.39 -14.63
CA GLY A 138 -6.26 -8.85 -14.48
C GLY A 138 -5.75 -8.66 -13.04
N ALA A 139 -6.13 -7.57 -12.37
CA ALA A 139 -5.83 -7.39 -10.95
C ALA A 139 -6.46 -8.49 -10.07
N GLN A 140 -7.70 -8.89 -10.38
CA GLN A 140 -8.40 -10.00 -9.73
C GLN A 140 -7.69 -11.35 -9.96
N GLU A 141 -7.26 -11.64 -11.20
CA GLU A 141 -6.51 -12.87 -11.49
C GLU A 141 -5.20 -12.94 -10.68
N ILE A 142 -4.49 -11.82 -10.46
CA ILE A 142 -3.33 -11.78 -9.56
C ILE A 142 -3.76 -12.01 -8.11
N ALA A 143 -4.83 -11.35 -7.66
CA ALA A 143 -5.33 -11.45 -6.29
C ALA A 143 -5.79 -12.87 -5.92
N GLU A 144 -6.34 -13.63 -6.85
CA GLU A 144 -6.87 -14.98 -6.63
C GLU A 144 -5.85 -16.08 -6.94
N SER A 145 -4.67 -15.72 -7.47
CA SER A 145 -3.63 -16.67 -7.85
C SER A 145 -3.15 -17.54 -6.69
N GLU A 146 -3.24 -18.86 -6.87
CA GLU A 146 -2.66 -19.84 -5.94
C GLU A 146 -1.14 -20.01 -6.11
N THR A 147 -0.60 -19.62 -7.28
CA THR A 147 0.84 -19.77 -7.58
C THR A 147 1.66 -18.59 -7.11
N LEU A 148 1.12 -17.37 -7.12
CA LEU A 148 1.84 -16.13 -6.77
C LEU A 148 1.86 -15.83 -5.25
N SER A 149 1.69 -16.84 -4.39
CA SER A 149 1.64 -16.67 -2.93
C SER A 149 2.92 -16.07 -2.30
N ASN A 150 4.05 -16.11 -3.01
CA ASN A 150 5.33 -15.53 -2.61
C ASN A 150 5.52 -14.05 -3.00
N LEU A 151 4.54 -13.45 -3.69
CA LEU A 151 4.65 -12.09 -4.20
C LEU A 151 4.72 -11.08 -3.05
N ILE A 152 5.74 -10.22 -3.09
CA ILE A 152 5.97 -9.15 -2.10
C ILE A 152 5.57 -7.79 -2.71
N GLU A 153 5.79 -7.62 -4.01
CA GLU A 153 5.53 -6.38 -4.72
C GLU A 153 4.84 -6.66 -6.06
N VAL A 154 3.75 -5.95 -6.29
CA VAL A 154 3.09 -5.85 -7.59
C VAL A 154 3.04 -4.39 -8.03
N ASN A 155 3.58 -4.10 -9.21
CA ASN A 155 3.50 -2.76 -9.80
C ASN A 155 2.60 -2.81 -11.04
N LEU A 156 1.44 -2.19 -10.92
CA LEU A 156 0.41 -2.04 -11.95
C LEU A 156 0.15 -0.56 -12.26
N ASN A 157 1.09 0.34 -11.96
CA ASN A 157 0.97 1.75 -12.30
C ASN A 157 0.74 1.95 -13.81
N PHE A 158 0.02 3.00 -14.20
CA PHE A 158 -0.32 3.30 -15.61
C PHE A 158 -1.08 2.17 -16.33
N ASN A 159 -2.08 1.59 -15.68
CA ASN A 159 -3.01 0.64 -16.31
C ASN A 159 -4.44 1.22 -16.29
N LEU A 160 -5.46 0.36 -16.40
CA LEU A 160 -6.88 0.71 -16.44
C LEU A 160 -7.64 0.10 -15.25
N ILE A 161 -7.00 0.03 -14.09
CA ILE A 161 -7.57 -0.58 -12.88
C ILE A 161 -8.46 0.43 -12.14
N GLY A 162 -9.64 0.01 -11.75
CA GLY A 162 -10.59 0.75 -10.92
C GLY A 162 -10.58 0.31 -9.46
N ASP A 163 -11.64 0.66 -8.75
CA ASP A 163 -11.76 0.34 -7.33
C ASP A 163 -11.85 -1.16 -7.06
N GLU A 164 -12.49 -1.94 -7.94
CA GLU A 164 -12.66 -3.39 -7.77
C GLU A 164 -11.30 -4.11 -7.76
N GLY A 165 -10.43 -3.83 -8.73
CA GLY A 165 -9.11 -4.44 -8.79
C GLY A 165 -8.20 -4.00 -7.64
N ALA A 166 -8.33 -2.74 -7.19
CA ALA A 166 -7.62 -2.27 -6.00
C ALA A 166 -8.07 -3.01 -4.73
N ILE A 167 -9.38 -3.24 -4.58
CA ILE A 167 -9.95 -4.01 -3.48
C ILE A 167 -9.45 -5.46 -3.53
N SER A 168 -9.58 -6.14 -4.67
CA SER A 168 -9.14 -7.52 -4.83
C SER A 168 -7.68 -7.71 -4.41
N LEU A 169 -6.79 -6.84 -4.86
CA LEU A 169 -5.36 -6.92 -4.50
C LEU A 169 -5.13 -6.64 -3.00
N ALA A 170 -5.77 -5.62 -2.44
CA ALA A 170 -5.56 -5.20 -1.06
C ALA A 170 -6.13 -6.18 -0.03
N THR A 171 -7.16 -6.95 -0.39
CA THR A 171 -7.84 -7.90 0.50
C THR A 171 -7.58 -9.36 0.15
N SER A 172 -6.64 -9.63 -0.76
CA SER A 172 -6.32 -11.00 -1.19
C SER A 172 -5.83 -11.86 -0.03
N SER A 173 -6.46 -13.03 0.15
CA SER A 173 -6.00 -14.07 1.07
C SER A 173 -4.86 -14.92 0.50
N SER A 174 -4.77 -15.03 -0.83
CA SER A 174 -3.74 -15.81 -1.53
C SER A 174 -2.38 -15.10 -1.50
N LEU A 175 -2.35 -13.77 -1.59
CA LEU A 175 -1.14 -12.95 -1.62
C LEU A 175 -0.62 -12.61 -0.20
N SER A 176 -0.42 -13.64 0.62
CA SER A 176 -0.09 -13.50 2.06
C SER A 176 1.23 -12.77 2.37
N GLN A 177 2.15 -12.69 1.40
CA GLN A 177 3.45 -12.01 1.54
C GLN A 177 3.47 -10.59 0.95
N LEU A 178 2.37 -10.14 0.35
CA LEU A 178 2.29 -8.88 -0.38
C LEU A 178 2.40 -7.70 0.57
N LYS A 179 3.27 -6.76 0.21
CA LYS A 179 3.56 -5.55 1.00
C LYS A 179 3.47 -4.27 0.19
N ILE A 180 3.58 -4.35 -1.13
CA ILE A 180 3.63 -3.18 -2.00
C ILE A 180 2.69 -3.40 -3.16
N ILE A 181 1.72 -2.49 -3.31
CA ILE A 181 0.78 -2.40 -4.43
C ILE A 181 0.98 -1.05 -5.12
N GLY A 182 1.52 -1.07 -6.33
CA GLY A 182 1.61 0.10 -7.19
C GLY A 182 0.38 0.23 -8.07
N LEU A 183 -0.48 1.22 -7.82
CA LEU A 183 -1.64 1.55 -8.66
C LEU A 183 -1.74 3.04 -9.04
N ALA A 184 -0.64 3.79 -8.96
CA ALA A 184 -0.60 5.17 -9.43
C ALA A 184 -0.97 5.27 -10.93
N TYR A 185 -1.63 6.36 -11.31
CA TYR A 185 -2.08 6.61 -12.69
C TYR A 185 -3.00 5.50 -13.25
N ASN A 186 -3.94 5.04 -12.42
CA ASN A 186 -5.06 4.18 -12.78
C ASN A 186 -6.40 4.93 -12.60
N GLN A 187 -7.54 4.24 -12.74
CA GLN A 187 -8.89 4.80 -12.70
C GLN A 187 -9.52 4.70 -11.30
N LEU A 188 -8.73 4.94 -10.25
CA LEU A 188 -9.22 4.84 -8.87
C LEU A 188 -10.10 6.02 -8.51
N SER A 189 -11.25 5.73 -7.90
CA SER A 189 -12.04 6.73 -7.21
C SER A 189 -11.44 7.01 -5.82
N ARG A 190 -12.15 7.81 -5.02
CA ARG A 190 -11.81 7.98 -3.60
C ARG A 190 -11.83 6.64 -2.86
N ASN A 191 -12.76 5.76 -3.16
CA ASN A 191 -12.93 4.50 -2.44
C ASN A 191 -11.74 3.57 -2.67
N GLY A 192 -11.33 3.33 -3.94
CA GLY A 192 -10.14 2.53 -4.23
C GLY A 192 -8.87 3.14 -3.65
N SER A 193 -8.75 4.48 -3.68
CA SER A 193 -7.63 5.19 -3.04
C SER A 193 -7.60 4.99 -1.52
N GLU A 194 -8.76 4.99 -0.86
CA GLU A 194 -8.87 4.75 0.59
C GLU A 194 -8.50 3.32 0.96
N VAL A 195 -8.89 2.32 0.15
CA VAL A 195 -8.51 0.92 0.35
C VAL A 195 -6.99 0.73 0.28
N LEU A 196 -6.32 1.34 -0.69
CA LEU A 196 -4.86 1.27 -0.78
C LEU A 196 -4.16 1.99 0.38
N LYS A 197 -4.73 3.10 0.85
CA LYS A 197 -4.22 3.76 2.06
C LYS A 197 -4.35 2.84 3.27
N LYS A 198 -5.48 2.16 3.45
CA LYS A 198 -5.65 1.17 4.54
C LYS A 198 -4.62 0.06 4.45
N PHE A 199 -4.43 -0.50 3.25
CA PHE A 199 -3.41 -1.52 3.01
C PHE A 199 -2.02 -1.02 3.43
N ASN A 200 -1.61 0.17 2.98
CA ASN A 200 -0.30 0.74 3.31
C ASN A 200 -0.12 0.96 4.81
N ILE A 201 -1.12 1.54 5.49
CA ILE A 201 -1.09 1.73 6.95
C ILE A 201 -0.92 0.39 7.66
N LEU A 202 -1.64 -0.66 7.23
CA LEU A 202 -1.50 -1.99 7.81
C LEU A 202 -0.09 -2.58 7.62
N GLN A 203 0.53 -2.35 6.45
CA GLN A 203 1.91 -2.78 6.21
C GLN A 203 2.91 -2.03 7.11
N ASP A 204 2.74 -0.72 7.29
CA ASP A 204 3.57 0.09 8.18
C ASP A 204 3.45 -0.41 9.63
N ILE A 205 2.23 -0.66 10.09
CA ILE A 205 1.92 -1.26 11.39
C ILE A 205 2.63 -2.63 11.56
N ASN A 206 2.52 -3.51 10.56
CA ASN A 206 3.13 -4.84 10.58
C ASN A 206 4.66 -4.78 10.61
N ASN A 207 5.26 -3.81 9.92
CA ASN A 207 6.70 -3.57 9.96
C ASN A 207 7.12 -3.03 11.33
N PHE A 208 6.35 -2.11 11.90
CA PHE A 208 6.62 -1.53 13.21
C PHE A 208 6.57 -2.58 14.33
N LYS A 209 5.63 -3.52 14.27
CA LYS A 209 5.56 -4.68 15.19
C LYS A 209 6.86 -5.47 15.24
N LYS A 210 7.52 -5.69 14.09
CA LYS A 210 8.79 -6.44 14.03
C LYS A 210 9.92 -5.74 14.79
N SER A 211 9.83 -4.42 14.98
CA SER A 211 10.82 -3.63 15.72
C SER A 211 10.68 -3.70 17.25
N LYS A 212 9.72 -4.47 17.79
CA LYS A 212 9.38 -4.55 19.24
C LYS A 212 8.92 -3.20 19.87
N ARG A 213 8.62 -2.19 19.07
CA ARG A 213 8.15 -0.86 19.52
C ARG A 213 6.63 -0.73 19.55
N ILE A 214 5.87 -1.80 19.78
CA ILE A 214 4.41 -1.84 19.51
C ILE A 214 3.60 -0.64 20.08
N ASN A 215 3.95 -0.12 21.27
CA ASN A 215 3.27 1.03 21.88
C ASN A 215 3.51 2.39 21.18
N GLN A 216 4.44 2.46 20.22
CA GLN A 216 4.69 3.67 19.42
C GLN A 216 3.99 3.61 18.06
N ILE A 217 3.13 2.60 17.83
CA ILE A 217 2.36 2.45 16.58
C ILE A 217 1.52 3.68 16.26
N GLY A 218 1.13 4.45 17.28
CA GLY A 218 0.35 5.66 17.11
C GLY A 218 1.06 6.76 16.30
N GLU A 219 2.40 6.73 16.19
CA GLU A 219 3.18 7.60 15.30
C GLU A 219 2.82 7.42 13.81
N LEU A 220 2.24 6.27 13.44
CA LEU A 220 1.82 5.94 12.08
C LEU A 220 0.34 6.27 11.81
N ILE A 221 -0.41 6.60 12.86
CA ILE A 221 -1.87 6.70 12.81
C ILE A 221 -2.26 8.16 12.64
N HIS A 222 -2.80 8.47 11.46
CA HIS A 222 -3.32 9.78 11.12
C HIS A 222 -4.71 9.67 10.50
N GLY A 223 -5.60 10.55 10.95
CA GLY A 223 -7.01 10.59 10.59
C GLY A 223 -7.80 9.37 11.07
N ASP A 224 -9.12 9.42 10.87
CA ASP A 224 -10.01 8.34 11.30
C ASP A 224 -9.74 7.01 10.58
N LEU A 225 -9.21 7.07 9.36
CA LEU A 225 -8.83 5.89 8.58
C LEU A 225 -7.73 5.07 9.27
N GLY A 226 -6.73 5.73 9.86
CA GLY A 226 -5.66 5.02 10.57
C GLY A 226 -6.20 4.30 11.81
N VAL A 227 -7.13 4.91 12.54
CA VAL A 227 -7.77 4.27 13.69
C VAL A 227 -8.63 3.08 13.27
N GLU A 228 -9.34 3.19 12.14
CA GLU A 228 -10.09 2.07 11.56
C GLU A 228 -9.18 0.87 11.28
N VAL A 229 -7.99 1.08 10.69
CA VAL A 229 -7.01 0.00 10.49
C VAL A 229 -6.45 -0.50 11.82
N LEU A 230 -6.19 0.39 12.78
CA LEU A 230 -5.64 0.02 14.08
C LEU A 230 -6.60 -0.88 14.88
N VAL A 231 -7.91 -0.65 14.81
CA VAL A 231 -8.88 -1.50 15.54
C VAL A 231 -8.98 -2.91 14.95
N GLU A 232 -8.75 -3.06 13.65
CA GLU A 232 -8.72 -4.34 12.93
C GLU A 232 -7.38 -5.08 13.08
N PHE A 233 -6.34 -4.39 13.55
CA PHE A 233 -5.02 -4.98 13.75
C PHE A 233 -5.05 -6.06 14.84
N SER A 234 -4.80 -7.32 14.44
CA SER A 234 -4.89 -8.51 15.31
C SER A 234 -4.03 -8.50 16.58
N HIS A 235 -3.04 -7.59 16.67
CA HIS A 235 -2.16 -7.47 17.82
C HIS A 235 -2.40 -6.20 18.65
N ALA A 236 -3.43 -5.42 18.34
CA ALA A 236 -3.78 -4.21 19.10
C ALA A 236 -4.07 -4.51 20.59
N SER A 237 -4.52 -5.73 20.91
CA SER A 237 -4.68 -6.24 22.29
C SER A 237 -3.40 -6.30 23.13
N LYS A 238 -2.23 -6.17 22.50
CA LYS A 238 -0.94 -6.13 23.19
C LYS A 238 -0.51 -4.72 23.58
N LEU A 239 -1.26 -3.69 23.19
CA LEU A 239 -0.96 -2.31 23.55
C LEU A 239 -1.30 -2.07 25.02
N SER A 240 -0.32 -1.53 25.75
CA SER A 240 -0.54 -0.96 27.09
C SER A 240 -0.67 0.56 27.04
N ASP A 241 -0.01 1.17 26.05
CA ASP A 241 0.05 2.61 25.89
C ASP A 241 -0.31 2.94 24.44
N LEU A 242 -1.28 3.83 24.26
CA LEU A 242 -1.74 4.28 22.95
C LEU A 242 -1.64 5.81 22.87
N ASP A 243 -0.72 6.29 22.05
CA ASP A 243 -0.50 7.71 21.83
C ASP A 243 -0.93 8.12 20.41
N LEU A 244 -2.08 8.78 20.31
CA LEU A 244 -2.65 9.30 19.06
C LEU A 244 -2.83 10.82 19.15
N ARG A 245 -1.86 11.49 19.78
CA ARG A 245 -1.86 12.96 19.86
C ARG A 245 -1.72 13.57 18.49
N ASP A 246 -2.40 14.70 18.26
CA ASP A 246 -2.27 15.50 17.04
C ASP A 246 -2.50 14.67 15.75
N SER A 247 -3.29 13.60 15.85
CA SER A 247 -3.55 12.63 14.78
C SER A 247 -4.75 12.98 13.92
N ASN A 248 -5.28 14.21 14.00
CA ASN A 248 -6.40 14.66 13.17
C ASN A 248 -7.69 13.81 13.34
N LEU A 249 -7.92 13.26 14.54
CA LEU A 249 -9.03 12.36 14.84
C LEU A 249 -10.34 13.09 15.11
N THR A 250 -11.47 12.45 14.83
CA THR A 250 -12.82 12.93 15.17
C THR A 250 -13.52 11.98 16.14
N ASP A 251 -14.79 12.28 16.47
CA ASP A 251 -15.63 11.38 17.27
C ASP A 251 -15.73 9.96 16.69
N LYS A 252 -15.60 9.81 15.36
CA LYS A 252 -15.59 8.47 14.72
C LYS A 252 -14.49 7.60 15.29
N SER A 253 -13.29 8.14 15.42
CA SER A 253 -12.14 7.45 16.03
C SER A 253 -12.37 7.15 17.50
N ALA A 254 -12.85 8.11 18.27
CA ALA A 254 -13.13 7.92 19.70
C ALA A 254 -14.17 6.82 19.93
N ILE A 255 -15.22 6.76 19.10
CA ILE A 255 -16.25 5.71 19.12
C ILE A 255 -15.65 4.35 18.72
N ALA A 256 -14.84 4.29 17.64
CA ALA A 256 -14.21 3.05 17.21
C ALA A 256 -13.28 2.49 18.29
N ILE A 257 -12.47 3.34 18.92
CA ILE A 257 -11.58 2.97 20.04
C ILE A 257 -12.40 2.52 21.25
N ALA A 258 -13.46 3.25 21.61
CA ALA A 258 -14.35 2.90 22.72
C ALA A 258 -15.02 1.52 22.54
N ASN A 259 -15.43 1.18 21.31
CA ASN A 259 -16.14 -0.05 21.02
C ASN A 259 -15.21 -1.26 20.79
N SER A 260 -13.92 -1.04 20.54
CA SER A 260 -12.98 -2.12 20.24
C SER A 260 -12.51 -2.86 21.49
N GLU A 261 -12.74 -4.18 21.50
CA GLU A 261 -12.24 -5.06 22.56
C GLU A 261 -10.72 -5.20 22.55
N SER A 262 -10.07 -4.85 21.43
CA SER A 262 -8.61 -4.84 21.30
C SER A 262 -7.94 -3.87 22.27
N PHE A 263 -8.66 -2.94 22.89
CA PHE A 263 -8.07 -1.98 23.82
C PHE A 263 -8.38 -2.25 25.30
N LYS A 264 -8.89 -3.45 25.64
CA LYS A 264 -9.19 -3.86 27.02
C LYS A 264 -7.98 -3.81 27.97
N GLY A 265 -6.77 -3.96 27.43
CA GLY A 265 -5.51 -3.94 28.20
C GLY A 265 -4.86 -2.57 28.31
N LEU A 266 -5.45 -1.49 27.76
CA LEU A 266 -4.82 -0.18 27.79
C LEU A 266 -4.72 0.38 29.21
N PHE A 267 -3.52 0.82 29.55
CA PHE A 267 -3.15 1.51 30.78
C PHE A 267 -3.10 3.02 30.58
N SER A 268 -2.60 3.47 29.43
CA SER A 268 -2.47 4.88 29.07
C SER A 268 -3.03 5.15 27.68
N MET A 269 -3.82 6.22 27.57
CA MET A 269 -4.38 6.67 26.31
C MET A 269 -4.20 8.18 26.17
N ASN A 270 -3.55 8.59 25.10
CA ASN A 270 -3.37 9.99 24.75
C ASN A 270 -4.08 10.30 23.43
N LEU A 271 -5.11 11.13 23.51
CA LEU A 271 -5.92 11.61 22.39
C LEU A 271 -5.86 13.15 22.29
N SER A 272 -4.84 13.78 22.85
CA SER A 272 -4.75 15.24 22.87
C SER A 272 -4.57 15.84 21.48
N GLY A 273 -5.05 17.06 21.23
CA GLY A 273 -4.81 17.75 19.96
C GLY A 273 -5.64 17.21 18.79
N ASN A 274 -6.83 16.69 19.09
CA ASN A 274 -7.76 16.13 18.10
C ASN A 274 -9.05 16.96 18.04
N ARG A 275 -10.05 16.47 17.29
CA ARG A 275 -11.39 17.08 17.18
C ARG A 275 -12.47 16.24 17.85
N ILE A 276 -12.17 15.71 19.04
CA ILE A 276 -13.14 14.96 19.84
C ILE A 276 -14.09 15.95 20.51
N THR A 277 -15.39 15.71 20.37
CA THR A 277 -16.46 16.51 20.96
C THR A 277 -17.08 15.78 22.17
N ASP A 278 -18.18 16.31 22.70
CA ASP A 278 -18.99 15.63 23.70
C ASP A 278 -19.44 14.22 23.28
N ILE A 279 -19.64 13.99 21.98
CA ILE A 279 -20.06 12.70 21.44
C ILE A 279 -18.96 11.65 21.66
N GLY A 280 -17.74 11.93 21.23
CA GLY A 280 -16.61 11.03 21.42
C GLY A 280 -16.23 10.87 22.91
N ALA A 281 -16.27 11.95 23.68
CA ALA A 281 -16.05 11.90 25.13
C ALA A 281 -17.07 10.99 25.84
N LYS A 282 -18.35 11.08 25.46
CA LYS A 282 -19.41 10.19 25.97
C LYS A 282 -19.16 8.73 25.58
N ALA A 283 -18.71 8.47 24.35
CA ALA A 283 -18.38 7.12 23.91
C ALA A 283 -17.22 6.53 24.73
N LEU A 284 -16.14 7.29 24.92
CA LEU A 284 -15.00 6.88 25.75
C LEU A 284 -15.43 6.61 27.21
N ALA A 285 -16.24 7.50 27.79
CA ALA A 285 -16.77 7.35 29.14
C ALA A 285 -17.69 6.12 29.30
N GLY A 286 -18.42 5.75 28.26
CA GLY A 286 -19.32 4.59 28.24
C GLY A 286 -18.65 3.26 27.89
N SER A 287 -17.34 3.25 27.60
CA SER A 287 -16.65 2.04 27.17
C SER A 287 -16.38 1.08 28.32
N LYS A 288 -16.96 -0.13 28.25
CA LYS A 288 -16.62 -1.25 29.14
C LYS A 288 -15.18 -1.75 28.99
N ASN A 289 -14.45 -1.31 27.97
CA ASN A 289 -13.10 -1.80 27.68
C ASN A 289 -12.03 -1.05 28.49
N PHE A 290 -12.30 0.12 29.04
CA PHE A 290 -11.29 0.94 29.72
C PHE A 290 -11.16 0.73 31.22
N GLY A 291 -11.59 -0.44 31.72
CA GLY A 291 -11.49 -0.79 33.14
C GLY A 291 -10.05 -0.80 33.68
N GLN A 292 -9.02 -0.96 32.84
CA GLN A 292 -7.61 -0.93 33.26
C GLN A 292 -6.94 0.45 33.10
N LEU A 293 -7.64 1.40 32.46
CA LEU A 293 -7.08 2.68 32.07
C LEU A 293 -6.77 3.53 33.30
N LYS A 294 -5.52 4.00 33.41
CA LYS A 294 -5.05 4.87 34.51
C LYS A 294 -4.76 6.28 34.06
N ILE A 295 -4.41 6.46 32.79
CA ILE A 295 -4.08 7.77 32.21
C ILE A 295 -4.95 7.99 30.99
N LEU A 296 -5.73 9.07 31.02
CA LEU A 296 -6.50 9.55 29.88
C LEU A 296 -6.17 11.03 29.63
N ASN A 297 -5.56 11.31 28.49
CA ASN A 297 -5.27 12.68 28.05
C ASN A 297 -6.17 13.06 26.88
N LEU A 298 -7.05 14.04 27.11
CA LEU A 298 -7.99 14.61 26.17
C LEU A 298 -7.77 16.13 25.99
N ASN A 299 -6.59 16.65 26.36
CA ASN A 299 -6.28 18.08 26.17
C ASN A 299 -6.46 18.52 24.71
N PHE A 300 -6.70 19.81 24.47
CA PHE A 300 -6.76 20.37 23.11
C PHE A 300 -7.75 19.61 22.21
N ASN A 301 -8.98 19.48 22.69
CA ASN A 301 -10.11 18.91 21.95
C ASN A 301 -11.29 19.90 22.01
N VAL A 302 -12.48 19.46 21.64
CA VAL A 302 -13.70 20.28 21.57
C VAL A 302 -14.76 19.77 22.56
N ILE A 303 -14.32 19.26 23.72
CA ILE A 303 -15.20 18.67 24.75
C ILE A 303 -15.84 19.79 25.58
N GLY A 304 -17.15 19.75 25.74
CA GLY A 304 -17.94 20.65 26.57
C GLY A 304 -18.43 20.03 27.87
N ASP A 305 -19.41 20.70 28.50
CA ASP A 305 -19.98 20.28 29.78
C ASP A 305 -20.70 18.92 29.73
N LEU A 306 -21.21 18.50 28.56
CA LEU A 306 -21.90 17.22 28.43
C LEU A 306 -20.90 16.06 28.44
N GLY A 307 -19.79 16.19 27.70
CA GLY A 307 -18.71 15.21 27.68
C GLY A 307 -17.99 15.12 29.02
N ALA A 308 -17.70 16.27 29.66
CA ALA A 308 -17.13 16.31 31.00
C ALA A 308 -18.02 15.59 32.03
N ARG A 309 -19.34 15.81 32.00
CA ARG A 309 -20.30 15.08 32.84
C ARG A 309 -20.33 13.59 32.55
N ALA A 310 -20.24 13.20 31.28
CA ALA A 310 -20.22 11.78 30.92
C ALA A 310 -18.99 11.10 31.52
N ILE A 311 -17.82 11.72 31.42
CA ILE A 311 -16.58 11.23 32.03
C ILE A 311 -16.72 11.17 33.56
N ALA A 312 -17.24 12.23 34.19
CA ALA A 312 -17.44 12.31 35.64
C ALA A 312 -18.40 11.25 36.20
N LYS A 313 -19.33 10.74 35.38
CA LYS A 313 -20.30 9.69 35.77
C LYS A 313 -19.90 8.30 35.28
N SER A 314 -18.74 8.16 34.65
CA SER A 314 -18.32 6.88 34.08
C SER A 314 -18.07 5.87 35.19
N ILE A 315 -18.76 4.72 35.12
CA ILE A 315 -18.52 3.56 35.98
C ILE A 315 -17.37 2.68 35.46
N HIS A 316 -16.85 2.98 34.27
CA HIS A 316 -15.79 2.20 33.62
C HIS A 316 -14.41 2.83 33.75
N LEU A 317 -14.33 4.13 34.01
CA LEU A 317 -13.08 4.89 34.20
C LEU A 317 -12.65 5.01 35.68
N THR A 318 -13.14 4.13 36.56
CA THR A 318 -12.93 4.20 38.02
C THR A 318 -11.46 4.04 38.44
N ASN A 319 -10.62 3.45 37.59
CA ASN A 319 -9.19 3.27 37.84
C ASN A 319 -8.30 4.42 37.35
N LEU A 320 -8.90 5.50 36.81
CA LEU A 320 -8.14 6.67 36.37
C LEU A 320 -7.40 7.32 37.53
N LYS A 321 -6.11 7.57 37.32
CA LYS A 321 -5.20 8.32 38.21
C LYS A 321 -4.86 9.70 37.66
N SER A 322 -4.93 9.86 36.34
CA SER A 322 -4.68 11.11 35.65
C SER A 322 -5.71 11.29 34.54
N LEU A 323 -6.51 12.35 34.64
CA LEU A 323 -7.41 12.82 33.61
C LEU A 323 -6.99 14.24 33.20
N LYS A 324 -6.72 14.45 31.91
CA LYS A 324 -6.37 15.77 31.37
C LYS A 324 -7.44 16.24 30.40
N LEU A 325 -8.04 17.40 30.67
CA LEU A 325 -9.13 18.02 29.89
C LEU A 325 -8.84 19.48 29.56
N GLY A 326 -7.60 19.95 29.72
CA GLY A 326 -7.23 21.33 29.47
C GLY A 326 -7.38 21.75 28.01
N GLN A 327 -7.65 23.03 27.79
CA GLN A 327 -7.84 23.59 26.44
C GLN A 327 -8.96 22.86 25.69
N ASN A 328 -10.08 22.67 26.39
CA ASN A 328 -11.37 22.22 25.88
C ASN A 328 -12.42 23.33 26.11
N ARG A 329 -13.70 23.03 25.90
CA ARG A 329 -14.84 23.95 26.12
C ARG A 329 -15.62 23.60 27.39
N VAL A 330 -14.96 23.06 28.40
CA VAL A 330 -15.60 22.68 29.67
C VAL A 330 -15.85 23.93 30.50
N GLY A 331 -17.13 24.25 30.72
CA GLY A 331 -17.58 25.35 31.55
C GLY A 331 -17.79 24.94 33.01
N GLU A 332 -18.44 25.83 33.76
CA GLU A 332 -18.64 25.67 35.20
C GLU A 332 -19.42 24.38 35.54
N ILE A 333 -20.39 24.00 34.71
CA ILE A 333 -21.23 22.83 34.97
C ILE A 333 -20.43 21.54 34.84
N GLY A 334 -19.58 21.42 33.80
CA GLY A 334 -18.71 20.28 33.63
C GLY A 334 -17.62 20.23 34.70
N ALA A 335 -17.05 21.37 35.07
CA ALA A 335 -16.07 21.47 36.15
C ALA A 335 -16.65 21.02 37.50
N LYS A 336 -17.85 21.50 37.85
CA LYS A 336 -18.59 21.07 39.05
C LYS A 336 -18.84 19.57 39.04
N ALA A 337 -19.28 19.00 37.91
CA ALA A 337 -19.52 17.57 37.78
C ALA A 337 -18.26 16.73 37.98
N LEU A 338 -17.12 17.15 37.42
CA LEU A 338 -15.83 16.47 37.62
C LEU A 338 -15.38 16.54 39.08
N LYS A 339 -15.54 17.70 39.73
CA LYS A 339 -15.20 17.91 41.14
C LYS A 339 -16.06 17.04 42.08
N SER A 340 -17.33 16.86 41.76
CA SER A 340 -18.29 16.08 42.54
C SER A 340 -18.44 14.63 42.04
N SER A 341 -17.45 14.10 41.32
CA SER A 341 -17.52 12.74 40.79
C SER A 341 -17.29 11.71 41.89
N ASP A 342 -18.27 10.84 42.10
CA ASP A 342 -18.15 9.70 43.03
C ASP A 342 -17.47 8.47 42.39
N THR A 343 -17.18 8.52 41.09
CA THR A 343 -16.54 7.40 40.36
C THR A 343 -15.05 7.62 40.10
N LEU A 344 -14.62 8.87 39.93
CA LEU A 344 -13.21 9.24 39.67
C LEU A 344 -12.40 9.44 40.96
N VAL A 345 -12.58 8.54 41.93
CA VAL A 345 -12.00 8.65 43.28
C VAL A 345 -10.47 8.45 43.34
N ASN A 346 -9.89 7.88 42.29
CA ASN A 346 -8.46 7.55 42.22
C ASN A 346 -7.60 8.63 41.57
N LEU A 347 -8.17 9.78 41.20
CA LEU A 347 -7.42 10.87 40.57
C LEU A 347 -6.39 11.46 41.56
N THR A 348 -5.10 11.31 41.23
CA THR A 348 -4.00 11.85 42.02
C THR A 348 -3.39 13.10 41.43
N HIS A 349 -3.75 13.44 40.18
CA HIS A 349 -3.29 14.64 39.49
C HIS A 349 -4.47 15.57 39.24
N PRO A 350 -4.32 16.88 39.49
CA PRO A 350 -5.40 17.83 39.28
C PRO A 350 -5.79 17.89 37.80
N ILE A 351 -7.08 18.04 37.55
CA ILE A 351 -7.62 18.30 36.22
C ILE A 351 -7.32 19.77 35.91
N PHE A 352 -6.24 20.04 35.18
CA PHE A 352 -5.89 21.38 34.74
C PHE A 352 -6.79 21.82 33.58
N GLY A 353 -7.26 23.08 33.58
CA GLY A 353 -7.84 23.69 32.38
C GLY A 353 -9.12 24.52 32.50
N PHE A 354 -9.61 24.85 33.68
CA PHE A 354 -10.76 25.74 33.83
C PHE A 354 -10.25 27.17 34.00
N TYR A 355 -10.20 27.94 32.92
CA TYR A 355 -10.02 29.40 32.95
C TYR A 355 -11.26 30.07 32.39
#